data_AF-A0A382HFQ0-F1
#
_entry.id   AF-A0A382HFQ0-F1
#
_cell.length_a   1.000
_cell.length_b   1.000
_cell.length_c   1.000
_cell.angle_alpha   90.00
_cell.angle_beta   90.00
_cell.angle_gamma   90.00
#
_symmetry.space_group_name_H-M   'P 1'
#
loop_
_entity.id
_entity.type
_entity.pdbx_description
1 polymer ?
#
loop_
_entity_poly.entity_id
_entity_poly.type
_entity_poly.pdbx_seq_one_letter_code
_entity_poly.pdbx_strand_id
1 'polypeptide(L)'
;MEFEIEPVWQSRFQKTFLAGTGREEALHFCSIKVDSVPDTLESEGISLCKHWLEQDDFPRDGILLLHLERKRKEFWNTNQVCVYHQLYEFETKNTDQWIRGCTWKGESETSEWISLIESVDSKPLECIAKHFGAAIVSPDEPLRLEELKIPKPWGHEGWYTGVEKRGVASVFDHFGCTELPYALGLFPEQLLNGHDEKLILLKTLNPVSEAVMGDLYLEMHEKKWEVYVVTALDPEAWPSGTGRILAGLNSEVIDRYLDRFGESWSKPLLLD
;
A
#
# COMPACT_ATOMS: atom_id res chain seq x y z
N MET A 1 -15.31 -4.70 24.50
CA MET A 1 -14.05 -5.13 25.13
C MET A 1 -13.35 -3.84 25.50
N GLU A 2 -13.35 -3.47 26.78
CA GLU A 2 -12.61 -2.29 27.25
C GLU A 2 -11.13 -2.61 27.08
N PHE A 3 -10.47 -1.94 26.14
CA PHE A 3 -9.04 -2.01 25.98
C PHE A 3 -8.41 -1.06 27.00
N GLU A 4 -7.59 -1.58 27.90
CA GLU A 4 -6.62 -0.76 28.63
C GLU A 4 -5.60 -0.26 27.60
N ILE A 5 -5.78 0.98 27.16
CA ILE A 5 -4.93 1.66 26.17
C ILE A 5 -3.60 2.13 26.81
N GLU A 6 -3.49 2.14 28.14
CA GLU A 6 -2.29 2.58 28.88
C GLU A 6 -0.94 1.94 28.49
N PRO A 7 -0.80 0.63 28.17
CA PRO A 7 0.50 0.03 27.90
C PRO A 7 1.11 0.39 26.53
N VAL A 8 0.36 1.05 25.63
CA VAL A 8 0.86 1.49 24.30
C VAL A 8 1.60 2.83 24.38
N TRP A 9 1.35 3.64 25.42
CA TRP A 9 1.89 4.99 25.54
C TRP A 9 3.28 5.00 26.18
N GLN A 10 4.32 4.89 25.37
CA GLN A 10 5.69 5.06 25.88
C GLN A 10 6.15 6.52 25.89
N SER A 11 5.50 7.39 25.10
CA SER A 11 5.66 8.85 25.18
C SER A 11 4.48 9.56 24.49
N ARG A 12 3.92 10.58 25.14
CA ARG A 12 2.88 11.47 24.60
C ARG A 12 3.33 12.92 24.81
N PHE A 13 3.37 13.70 23.73
CA PHE A 13 3.56 15.14 23.79
C PHE A 13 2.36 15.83 23.14
N GLN A 14 1.71 16.73 23.88
CA GLN A 14 0.56 17.48 23.41
C GLN A 14 0.91 18.96 23.25
N LYS A 15 0.53 19.53 22.11
CA LYS A 15 0.60 20.97 21.86
C LYS A 15 -0.70 21.48 21.23
N THR A 16 -1.22 22.57 21.79
CA THR A 16 -2.37 23.29 21.23
C THR A 16 -1.86 24.57 20.58
N PHE A 17 -2.29 24.84 19.36
CA PHE A 17 -1.99 26.05 18.63
C PHE A 17 -3.28 26.87 18.52
N LEU A 18 -3.25 28.12 19.00
CA LEU A 18 -4.41 29.00 19.04
C LEU A 18 -4.69 29.65 17.68
N ALA A 19 -5.97 29.85 17.37
CA ALA A 19 -6.42 30.68 16.26
C ALA A 19 -5.89 32.13 16.42
N GLY A 20 -5.44 32.73 15.32
CA GLY A 20 -4.83 34.08 15.32
C GLY A 20 -3.34 34.12 15.02
N THR A 21 -2.71 32.98 14.73
CA THR A 21 -1.38 32.96 14.09
C THR A 21 -1.45 33.18 12.58
N GLY A 22 -2.64 33.25 11.96
CA GLY A 22 -2.89 33.25 10.51
C GLY A 22 -3.82 32.12 10.07
N ARG A 23 -4.07 31.15 10.96
CA ARG A 23 -5.09 30.11 10.85
C ARG A 23 -6.33 30.48 11.69
N GLU A 24 -7.52 30.19 11.17
CA GLU A 24 -8.81 30.40 11.86
C GLU A 24 -9.19 29.24 12.81
N GLU A 25 -8.55 28.07 12.66
CA GLU A 25 -8.89 26.84 13.38
C GLU A 25 -7.87 26.50 14.48
N ALA A 26 -8.35 25.94 15.59
CA ALA A 26 -7.48 25.39 16.63
C ALA A 26 -6.81 24.11 16.12
N LEU A 27 -5.49 24.02 16.26
CA LEU A 27 -4.73 22.82 15.92
C LEU A 27 -4.26 22.14 17.18
N HIS A 28 -4.39 20.83 17.22
CA HIS A 28 -3.90 20.02 18.32
C HIS A 28 -3.07 18.89 17.78
N PHE A 29 -1.98 18.61 18.48
CA PHE A 29 -1.00 17.66 18.02
C PHE A 29 -0.63 16.69 19.12
N CYS A 30 -0.61 15.39 18.78
CA CYS A 30 -0.03 14.32 19.61
C CYS A 30 0.97 13.53 18.80
N SER A 31 2.09 13.20 19.43
CA SER A 31 3.05 12.23 18.93
C SER A 31 3.17 11.07 19.88
N ILE A 32 3.14 9.85 19.32
CA ILE A 32 3.29 8.61 20.05
C ILE A 32 4.42 7.79 19.41
N LYS A 33 5.32 7.29 20.24
CA LYS A 33 6.27 6.24 19.84
C LYS A 33 5.72 4.88 20.25
N VAL A 34 5.49 4.02 19.27
CA VAL A 34 4.92 2.67 19.46
C VAL A 34 6.06 1.66 19.34
N ASP A 35 6.46 1.08 20.47
CA ASP A 35 7.69 0.28 20.57
C ASP A 35 7.49 -1.25 20.42
N SER A 36 6.35 -1.71 19.88
CA SER A 36 6.06 -3.15 19.67
C SER A 36 6.04 -3.55 18.19
N VAL A 37 6.40 -4.81 17.92
CA VAL A 37 6.10 -5.54 16.66
C VAL A 37 5.21 -6.71 17.08
N PRO A 38 3.91 -6.70 16.77
CA PRO A 38 3.41 -6.94 15.41
C PRO A 38 2.48 -5.84 14.87
N ASP A 39 2.29 -5.82 13.54
CA ASP A 39 1.26 -5.06 12.80
C ASP A 39 -0.16 -5.56 13.19
N THR A 40 -0.53 -5.56 14.47
CA THR A 40 -1.88 -5.91 14.87
C THR A 40 -2.80 -4.71 14.64
N LEU A 41 -3.94 -4.97 13.98
CA LEU A 41 -5.04 -4.03 13.73
C LEU A 41 -5.51 -3.26 14.98
N GLU A 42 -5.14 -3.68 16.18
CA GLU A 42 -5.68 -3.15 17.45
C GLU A 42 -5.17 -1.75 17.84
N SER A 43 -4.32 -1.10 17.03
CA SER A 43 -3.75 0.23 17.30
C SER A 43 -4.01 1.25 16.18
N GLU A 44 -5.14 1.16 15.48
CA GLU A 44 -5.45 2.07 14.38
C GLU A 44 -5.38 3.54 14.79
N GLY A 45 -4.83 4.40 13.93
CA GLY A 45 -4.82 5.84 14.14
C GLY A 45 -6.23 6.41 14.35
N ILE A 46 -7.24 5.86 13.66
CA ILE A 46 -8.65 6.23 13.85
C ILE A 46 -9.12 5.95 15.27
N SER A 47 -8.89 4.74 15.77
CA SER A 47 -9.32 4.33 17.11
C SER A 47 -8.64 5.18 18.19
N LEU A 48 -7.36 5.52 17.99
CA LEU A 48 -6.62 6.44 18.87
C LEU A 48 -7.17 7.87 18.80
N CYS A 49 -7.47 8.39 17.60
CA CYS A 49 -8.11 9.70 17.44
C CYS A 49 -9.47 9.75 18.14
N LYS A 50 -10.32 8.72 17.98
CA LYS A 50 -11.63 8.63 18.64
C LYS A 50 -11.50 8.59 20.16
N HIS A 51 -10.65 7.73 20.68
CA HIS A 51 -10.40 7.64 22.12
C HIS A 51 -9.93 8.98 22.70
N TRP A 52 -9.06 9.69 21.97
CA TRP A 52 -8.57 10.98 22.40
C TRP A 52 -9.68 12.05 22.41
N LEU A 53 -10.57 12.07 21.41
CA LEU A 53 -11.72 12.97 21.39
C LEU A 53 -12.72 12.71 22.52
N GLU A 54 -12.87 11.45 22.93
CA GLU A 54 -13.80 11.04 23.99
C GLU A 54 -13.27 11.30 25.41
N GLN A 55 -11.97 11.11 25.66
CA GLN A 55 -11.39 11.21 27.02
C GLN A 55 -11.10 12.65 27.46
N ASP A 56 -10.71 13.54 26.55
CA ASP A 56 -10.10 14.84 26.90
C ASP A 56 -11.05 16.06 26.74
N ASP A 57 -12.37 15.85 26.67
CA ASP A 57 -13.42 16.89 26.47
C ASP A 57 -13.02 17.93 25.42
N PHE A 58 -12.56 17.39 24.29
CA PHE A 58 -11.79 18.16 23.33
C PHE A 58 -12.69 19.12 22.52
N PRO A 59 -12.25 20.37 22.24
CA PRO A 59 -13.06 21.31 21.46
C PRO A 59 -13.40 20.76 20.07
N ARG A 60 -14.69 20.64 19.76
CA ARG A 60 -15.19 20.16 18.46
C ARG A 60 -15.05 21.18 17.32
N ASP A 61 -14.13 22.13 17.45
CA ASP A 61 -13.90 23.23 16.50
C ASP A 61 -12.40 23.36 16.22
N GLY A 62 -11.85 22.38 15.48
CA GLY A 62 -10.43 22.37 15.12
C GLY A 62 -9.97 21.13 14.34
N ILE A 63 -8.66 21.04 14.19
CA ILE A 63 -7.95 19.92 13.56
C ILE A 63 -7.16 19.15 14.62
N LEU A 64 -7.27 17.83 14.59
CA LEU A 64 -6.46 16.90 15.35
C LEU A 64 -5.40 16.29 14.45
N LEU A 65 -4.13 16.43 14.84
CA LEU A 65 -3.01 15.73 14.25
C LEU A 65 -2.50 14.65 15.20
N LEU A 66 -2.50 13.42 14.71
CA LEU A 66 -1.93 12.28 15.42
C LEU A 66 -0.73 11.75 14.64
N HIS A 67 0.45 11.84 15.22
CA HIS A 67 1.68 11.25 14.71
C HIS A 67 1.99 9.95 15.44
N LEU A 68 2.28 8.89 14.69
CA LEU A 68 2.71 7.59 15.19
C LEU A 68 4.08 7.24 14.58
N GLU A 69 5.10 7.07 15.42
CA GLU A 69 6.37 6.44 15.06
C GLU A 69 6.25 4.93 15.34
N ARG A 70 6.55 4.11 14.33
CA ARG A 70 6.37 2.66 14.35
C ARG A 70 7.56 1.94 13.72
N LYS A 71 7.63 0.62 13.97
CA LYS A 71 8.61 -0.29 13.38
C LYS A 71 7.88 -1.40 12.65
N ARG A 72 8.29 -1.72 11.42
CA ARG A 72 7.73 -2.81 10.63
C ARG A 72 8.84 -3.73 10.12
N LYS A 73 8.59 -5.04 10.11
CA LYS A 73 9.46 -6.00 9.45
C LYS A 73 9.04 -6.17 7.99
N GLU A 74 9.86 -5.71 7.07
CA GLU A 74 9.57 -5.73 5.64
C GLU A 74 9.95 -7.09 5.03
N PHE A 75 8.98 -7.97 4.81
CA PHE A 75 9.26 -9.29 4.21
C PHE A 75 9.81 -9.19 2.77
N TRP A 76 9.50 -8.09 2.07
CA TRP A 76 10.00 -7.77 0.74
C TRP A 76 11.42 -7.22 0.74
N ASN A 77 11.86 -6.56 1.81
CA ASN A 77 13.19 -5.97 1.92
C ASN A 77 14.10 -6.79 2.85
N THR A 78 14.37 -8.05 2.48
CA THR A 78 15.26 -8.96 3.24
C THR A 78 14.93 -9.12 4.73
N ASN A 79 13.65 -8.94 5.12
CA ASN A 79 13.22 -8.99 6.52
C ASN A 79 13.87 -7.91 7.40
N GLN A 80 14.28 -6.79 6.82
CA GLN A 80 14.78 -5.63 7.55
C GLN A 80 13.67 -5.01 8.40
N VAL A 81 14.07 -4.47 9.56
CA VAL A 81 13.19 -3.66 10.39
C VAL A 81 13.30 -2.22 9.90
N CYS A 82 12.20 -1.65 9.45
CA CYS A 82 12.08 -0.28 8.99
C CYS A 82 11.34 0.55 10.03
N VAL A 83 11.94 1.68 10.43
CA VAL A 83 11.24 2.74 11.17
C VAL A 83 10.44 3.57 10.17
N TYR A 84 9.18 3.84 10.52
CA TYR A 84 8.29 4.66 9.72
C TYR A 84 7.39 5.49 10.60
N HIS A 85 6.84 6.53 10.00
CA HIS A 85 6.04 7.55 10.64
C HIS A 85 4.72 7.69 9.90
N GLN A 86 3.63 7.76 10.65
CA GLN A 86 2.30 8.04 10.13
C GLN A 86 1.80 9.34 10.74
N LEU A 87 1.26 10.24 9.93
CA LEU A 87 0.55 11.42 10.40
C LEU A 87 -0.90 11.33 9.93
N TYR A 88 -1.82 11.37 10.87
CA TYR A 88 -3.26 11.46 10.64
C TYR A 88 -3.71 12.89 10.88
N GLU A 89 -4.57 13.39 10.01
CA GLU A 89 -5.30 14.63 10.18
C GLU A 89 -6.80 14.33 10.24
N PHE A 90 -7.43 14.81 11.30
CA PHE A 90 -8.84 14.56 11.58
C PHE A 90 -9.55 15.88 11.90
N GLU A 91 -10.67 16.13 11.23
CA GLU A 91 -11.51 17.31 11.48
C GLU A 91 -12.47 17.03 12.65
N THR A 92 -12.41 17.84 13.72
CA THR A 92 -13.19 17.56 14.93
C THR A 92 -14.66 18.01 14.86
N LYS A 93 -15.02 18.81 13.84
CA LYS A 93 -16.40 19.28 13.59
C LYS A 93 -17.29 18.18 13.01
N ASN A 94 -16.76 17.39 12.09
CA ASN A 94 -17.50 16.38 11.36
C ASN A 94 -16.82 15.01 11.51
N THR A 95 -17.16 14.32 12.59
CA THR A 95 -16.54 13.05 12.95
C THR A 95 -16.76 11.92 11.95
N ASP A 96 -17.70 12.11 11.01
CA ASP A 96 -18.15 11.06 10.10
C ASP A 96 -17.48 11.13 8.71
N GLN A 97 -16.68 12.16 8.38
CA GLN A 97 -16.30 12.40 6.97
C GLN A 97 -14.92 12.99 6.67
N TRP A 98 -14.00 13.14 7.63
CA TRP A 98 -12.70 13.71 7.27
C TRP A 98 -11.55 13.14 8.08
N ILE A 99 -11.07 11.97 7.66
CA ILE A 99 -9.73 11.52 8.01
C ILE A 99 -8.87 11.34 6.77
N ARG A 100 -7.65 11.84 6.86
CA ARG A 100 -6.61 11.62 5.86
C ARG A 100 -5.27 11.49 6.57
N GLY A 101 -4.28 10.93 5.88
CA GLY A 101 -2.97 10.76 6.47
C GLY A 101 -1.89 10.47 5.46
N CYS A 102 -0.63 10.57 5.88
CA CYS A 102 0.52 10.22 5.07
C CYS A 102 1.49 9.36 5.87
N THR A 103 2.22 8.50 5.16
CA THR A 103 3.26 7.65 5.76
C THR A 103 4.60 7.88 5.09
N TRP A 104 5.65 8.09 5.89
CA TRP A 104 7.04 8.20 5.42
C TRP A 104 7.98 7.30 6.21
N LYS A 105 9.13 6.98 5.62
CA LYS A 105 10.16 6.10 6.20
C LYS A 105 11.33 6.89 6.74
N GLY A 106 12.10 6.24 7.61
CA GLY A 106 13.36 6.75 8.15
C GLY A 106 13.20 7.27 9.56
N GLU A 107 14.32 7.60 10.18
CA GLU A 107 14.33 8.31 11.46
C GLU A 107 14.01 9.79 11.19
N SER A 108 13.11 10.37 11.98
CA SER A 108 12.86 11.82 11.99
C SER A 108 12.88 12.36 13.40
N GLU A 109 13.50 13.53 13.58
CA GLU A 109 13.55 14.20 14.86
C GLU A 109 12.23 14.93 15.12
N THR A 110 11.74 14.85 16.36
CA THR A 110 10.46 15.48 16.73
C THR A 110 10.44 16.99 16.46
N SER A 111 11.58 17.65 16.61
CA SER A 111 11.72 19.09 16.35
C SER A 111 11.55 19.47 14.87
N GLU A 112 11.90 18.58 13.94
CA GLU A 112 11.83 18.85 12.50
C GLU A 112 10.38 19.05 12.05
N TRP A 113 9.53 18.06 12.28
CA TRP A 113 8.14 18.15 11.85
C TRP A 113 7.29 19.09 12.73
N ILE A 114 7.63 19.32 14.02
CA ILE A 114 6.99 20.40 14.80
C ILE A 114 7.19 21.74 14.12
N SER A 115 8.41 22.04 13.65
CA SER A 115 8.70 23.31 12.98
C SER A 115 7.89 23.48 11.67
N LEU A 116 7.64 22.39 10.96
CA LEU A 116 6.81 22.37 9.75
C LEU A 116 5.34 22.65 10.09
N ILE A 117 4.81 22.01 11.14
CA ILE A 117 3.42 22.19 11.61
C ILE A 117 3.18 23.63 12.10
N GLU A 118 4.17 24.23 12.75
CA GLU A 118 4.15 25.60 13.28
C GLU A 118 4.15 26.69 12.20
N SER A 119 4.47 26.34 10.95
CA SER A 119 4.46 27.32 9.86
C SER A 119 3.06 27.86 9.60
N VAL A 120 2.90 29.19 9.71
CA VAL A 120 1.61 29.89 9.81
C VAL A 120 0.65 29.67 8.63
N ASP A 121 1.16 29.61 7.40
CA ASP A 121 0.33 29.66 6.18
C ASP A 121 -0.02 28.28 5.59
N SER A 122 0.34 27.19 6.29
CA SER A 122 0.24 25.85 5.71
C SER A 122 -0.94 25.04 6.24
N LYS A 123 -1.40 24.09 5.43
CA LYS A 123 -2.16 22.92 5.89
C LYS A 123 -1.13 21.90 6.42
N PRO A 124 -1.12 21.57 7.71
CA PRO A 124 -0.02 20.81 8.31
C PRO A 124 0.29 19.48 7.62
N LEU A 125 -0.74 18.67 7.33
CA LEU A 125 -0.54 17.38 6.67
C LEU A 125 0.10 17.54 5.29
N GLU A 126 -0.35 18.52 4.51
CA GLU A 126 0.20 18.81 3.17
C GLU A 126 1.65 19.29 3.24
N CYS A 127 2.02 20.05 4.27
CA CYS A 127 3.39 20.47 4.52
C CYS A 127 4.31 19.28 4.84
N ILE A 128 3.85 18.38 5.71
CA ILE A 128 4.57 17.17 6.08
C ILE A 128 4.71 16.23 4.89
N ALA A 129 3.61 15.96 4.19
CA ALA A 129 3.59 15.12 2.99
C ALA A 129 4.56 15.65 1.92
N LYS A 130 4.54 16.96 1.65
CA LYS A 130 5.48 17.60 0.71
C LYS A 130 6.93 17.50 1.15
N HIS A 131 7.22 17.71 2.44
CA HIS A 131 8.58 17.68 2.97
C HIS A 131 9.20 16.28 2.87
N PHE A 132 8.43 15.25 3.23
CA PHE A 132 8.91 13.87 3.19
C PHE A 132 8.64 13.16 1.86
N GLY A 133 8.03 13.82 0.88
CA GLY A 133 7.66 13.22 -0.40
C GLY A 133 6.70 12.04 -0.26
N ALA A 134 5.77 12.12 0.69
CA ALA A 134 4.78 11.08 0.97
C ALA A 134 3.44 11.40 0.31
N ALA A 135 2.72 10.36 -0.11
CA ALA A 135 1.35 10.51 -0.60
C ALA A 135 0.39 10.70 0.58
N ILE A 136 -0.59 11.60 0.41
CA ILE A 136 -1.76 11.69 1.27
C ILE A 136 -2.80 10.66 0.80
N VAL A 137 -3.26 9.87 1.75
CA VAL A 137 -4.32 8.88 1.58
C VAL A 137 -5.55 9.33 2.36
N SER A 138 -6.72 9.11 1.79
CA SER A 138 -8.01 9.21 2.47
C SER A 138 -8.82 7.96 2.14
N PRO A 139 -9.58 7.38 3.10
CA PRO A 139 -10.49 6.29 2.81
C PRO A 139 -11.68 6.71 1.92
N ASP A 140 -11.93 8.03 1.79
CA ASP A 140 -13.00 8.59 0.97
C ASP A 140 -12.58 8.83 -0.50
N GLU A 141 -11.30 8.61 -0.81
CA GLU A 141 -10.74 8.80 -2.15
C GLU A 141 -10.12 7.51 -2.71
N PRO A 142 -10.19 7.27 -4.03
CA PRO A 142 -9.54 6.12 -4.63
C PRO A 142 -8.02 6.23 -4.53
N LEU A 143 -7.36 5.14 -4.14
CA LEU A 143 -5.91 5.05 -4.17
C LEU A 143 -5.40 5.17 -5.61
N ARG A 144 -4.48 6.12 -5.83
CA ARG A 144 -3.80 6.30 -7.12
C ARG A 144 -2.57 5.42 -7.15
N LEU A 145 -2.70 4.25 -7.75
CA LEU A 145 -1.61 3.28 -7.87
C LEU A 145 -0.64 3.68 -8.99
N GLU A 146 0.66 3.62 -8.70
CA GLU A 146 1.72 3.79 -9.69
C GLU A 146 2.08 2.44 -10.34
N GLU A 147 2.26 2.43 -11.67
CA GLU A 147 2.73 1.23 -12.38
C GLU A 147 4.22 0.99 -12.08
N LEU A 148 4.50 -0.07 -11.33
CA LEU A 148 5.85 -0.57 -11.12
C LEU A 148 6.27 -1.48 -12.28
N LYS A 149 7.23 -1.02 -13.09
CA LYS A 149 7.72 -1.78 -14.25
C LYS A 149 8.79 -2.80 -13.85
N ILE A 150 8.44 -4.08 -13.95
CA ILE A 150 9.36 -5.20 -13.73
C ILE A 150 9.90 -5.69 -15.08
N PRO A 151 11.19 -5.52 -15.39
CA PRO A 151 11.74 -5.87 -16.69
C PRO A 151 11.69 -7.37 -16.96
N LYS A 152 11.41 -7.73 -18.22
CA LYS A 152 11.39 -9.10 -18.74
C LYS A 152 12.10 -9.17 -20.09
N PRO A 153 12.60 -10.34 -20.50
CA PRO A 153 13.17 -10.51 -21.84
C PRO A 153 12.21 -10.12 -22.97
N TRP A 154 10.91 -10.29 -22.75
CA TRP A 154 9.85 -10.02 -23.73
C TRP A 154 9.22 -8.63 -23.63
N GLY A 155 9.69 -7.77 -22.71
CA GLY A 155 9.07 -6.47 -22.42
C GLY A 155 9.10 -6.17 -20.93
N HIS A 156 7.93 -6.01 -20.31
CA HIS A 156 7.83 -5.88 -18.86
C HIS A 156 6.47 -6.31 -18.30
N GLU A 157 6.45 -6.63 -17.02
CA GLU A 157 5.21 -6.64 -16.24
C GLU A 157 5.00 -5.26 -15.63
N GLY A 158 3.80 -4.69 -15.73
CA GLY A 158 3.41 -3.49 -14.99
C GLY A 158 2.63 -3.88 -13.75
N TRP A 159 3.22 -3.77 -12.57
CA TRP A 159 2.59 -4.16 -11.30
C TRP A 159 1.89 -2.98 -10.64
N TYR A 160 0.67 -3.19 -10.16
CA TYR A 160 -0.12 -2.16 -9.46
C TYR A 160 -0.31 -2.47 -7.98
N THR A 161 -0.27 -3.75 -7.58
CA THR A 161 -0.42 -4.18 -6.19
C THR A 161 0.71 -5.12 -5.73
N GLY A 162 1.79 -5.20 -6.50
CA GLY A 162 2.87 -6.13 -6.23
C GLY A 162 3.72 -5.71 -5.04
N VAL A 163 3.87 -6.61 -4.06
CA VAL A 163 4.72 -6.43 -2.89
C VAL A 163 5.64 -7.65 -2.80
N GLU A 164 6.77 -7.61 -3.51
CA GLU A 164 7.72 -8.72 -3.56
C GLU A 164 9.17 -8.21 -3.44
N LYS A 165 10.12 -9.13 -3.24
CA LYS A 165 11.56 -8.81 -3.21
C LYS A 165 12.07 -8.09 -4.47
N ARG A 166 11.38 -8.27 -5.61
CA ARG A 166 11.75 -7.65 -6.88
C ARG A 166 11.27 -6.20 -7.00
N GLY A 167 10.36 -5.78 -6.14
CA GLY A 167 9.84 -4.42 -6.09
C GLY A 167 8.50 -4.35 -5.38
N VAL A 168 8.18 -3.14 -4.93
CA VAL A 168 7.00 -2.81 -4.13
C VAL A 168 6.24 -1.71 -4.87
N ALA A 169 4.98 -1.96 -5.17
CA ALA A 169 4.08 -0.98 -5.75
C ALA A 169 3.82 0.15 -4.76
N SER A 170 3.42 1.31 -5.27
CA SER A 170 3.21 2.51 -4.47
C SER A 170 1.90 3.22 -4.82
N VAL A 171 1.44 4.02 -3.87
CA VAL A 171 0.40 5.03 -4.05
C VAL A 171 1.08 6.38 -4.24
N PHE A 172 0.58 7.21 -5.15
CA PHE A 172 1.14 8.54 -5.40
C PHE A 172 0.05 9.62 -5.42
N ASP A 173 0.45 10.84 -5.10
CA ASP A 173 -0.34 12.04 -5.35
C ASP A 173 0.57 13.18 -5.83
N HIS A 174 0.14 14.43 -5.67
CA HIS A 174 0.96 15.56 -6.07
C HIS A 174 2.00 16.00 -5.01
N PHE A 175 1.98 15.40 -3.82
CA PHE A 175 2.95 15.62 -2.74
C PHE A 175 4.09 14.60 -2.79
N GLY A 176 3.77 13.35 -3.15
CA GLY A 176 4.80 12.34 -3.35
C GLY A 176 4.26 10.93 -3.52
N CYS A 177 5.03 9.96 -3.01
CA CYS A 177 4.82 8.55 -3.26
C CYS A 177 5.07 7.74 -1.98
N THR A 178 4.17 6.82 -1.66
CA THR A 178 4.23 5.96 -0.47
C THR A 178 4.05 4.51 -0.90
N GLU A 179 4.97 3.64 -0.48
CA GLU A 179 4.86 2.20 -0.75
C GLU A 179 3.52 1.64 -0.25
N LEU A 180 2.89 0.80 -1.08
CA LEU A 180 1.52 0.34 -0.90
C LEU A 180 1.25 -0.29 0.48
N PRO A 181 2.14 -1.13 1.05
CA PRO A 181 1.92 -1.67 2.40
C PRO A 181 1.78 -0.58 3.48
N TYR A 182 2.47 0.55 3.32
CA TYR A 182 2.42 1.68 4.27
C TYR A 182 1.21 2.59 4.05
N ALA A 183 0.74 2.70 2.81
CA ALA A 183 -0.49 3.40 2.48
C ALA A 183 -1.73 2.64 3.01
N LEU A 184 -1.77 1.32 2.82
CA LEU A 184 -2.84 0.46 3.33
C LEU A 184 -2.88 0.42 4.86
N GLY A 185 -1.72 0.50 5.50
CA GLY A 185 -1.60 0.54 6.96
C GLY A 185 -2.10 1.83 7.63
N LEU A 186 -2.52 2.86 6.88
CA LEU A 186 -3.16 4.05 7.46
C LEU A 186 -4.62 3.74 7.87
N PHE A 187 -5.37 3.10 6.99
CA PHE A 187 -6.80 2.86 7.16
C PHE A 187 -7.16 1.41 6.83
N PRO A 188 -6.59 0.41 7.55
CA PRO A 188 -6.72 -0.98 7.18
C PRO A 188 -8.18 -1.45 7.22
N GLU A 189 -8.98 -1.03 8.19
CA GLU A 189 -10.42 -1.36 8.20
C GLU A 189 -11.17 -0.77 7.00
N GLN A 190 -10.92 0.49 6.63
CA GLN A 190 -11.63 1.14 5.52
C GLN A 190 -11.16 0.65 4.15
N LEU A 191 -9.87 0.34 4.00
CA LEU A 191 -9.26 -0.03 2.72
C LEU A 191 -9.26 -1.55 2.48
N LEU A 192 -9.17 -2.35 3.54
CA LEU A 192 -9.06 -3.81 3.49
C LEU A 192 -10.23 -4.53 4.16
N ASN A 193 -11.13 -3.84 4.86
CA ASN A 193 -12.30 -4.43 5.53
C ASN A 193 -11.92 -5.63 6.43
N GLY A 194 -10.88 -5.46 7.25
CA GLY A 194 -10.37 -6.47 8.16
C GLY A 194 -9.67 -7.67 7.49
N HIS A 195 -9.45 -7.63 6.17
CA HIS A 195 -8.69 -8.67 5.47
C HIS A 195 -7.17 -8.47 5.63
N ASP A 196 -6.44 -9.59 5.56
CA ASP A 196 -4.97 -9.59 5.56
C ASP A 196 -4.42 -8.75 4.40
N GLU A 197 -3.24 -8.14 4.59
CA GLU A 197 -2.51 -7.37 3.56
C GLU A 197 -2.02 -8.23 2.39
N LYS A 198 -2.39 -9.51 2.34
CA LYS A 198 -2.09 -10.39 1.23
C LYS A 198 -2.95 -10.04 0.00
N LEU A 199 -2.48 -9.05 -0.75
CA LEU A 199 -3.13 -8.55 -1.95
C LEU A 199 -3.09 -9.57 -3.09
N ILE A 200 -4.15 -9.54 -3.91
CA ILE A 200 -4.11 -10.11 -5.26
C ILE A 200 -3.10 -9.30 -6.06
N LEU A 201 -2.13 -9.95 -6.72
CA LEU A 201 -1.20 -9.29 -7.63
C LEU A 201 -1.93 -8.89 -8.92
N LEU A 202 -2.26 -7.60 -9.04
CA LEU A 202 -2.75 -6.97 -10.24
C LEU A 202 -1.55 -6.52 -11.08
N LYS A 203 -1.49 -7.05 -12.30
CA LYS A 203 -0.42 -6.71 -13.25
C LYS A 203 -0.94 -6.64 -14.68
N THR A 204 -0.33 -5.76 -15.48
CA THR A 204 -0.36 -5.82 -16.94
C THR A 204 0.83 -6.61 -17.44
N LEU A 205 0.64 -7.28 -18.59
CA LEU A 205 1.72 -7.90 -19.35
C LEU A 205 1.90 -7.04 -20.59
N ASN A 206 3.04 -6.38 -20.70
CA ASN A 206 3.34 -5.41 -21.75
C ASN A 206 4.47 -5.97 -22.64
N PRO A 207 4.17 -6.93 -23.54
CA PRO A 207 5.15 -7.44 -24.49
C PRO A 207 5.53 -6.39 -25.52
N VAL A 208 6.76 -6.49 -26.04
CA VAL A 208 7.18 -5.71 -27.21
C VAL A 208 6.50 -6.22 -28.48
N SER A 209 6.37 -5.37 -29.49
CA SER A 209 5.71 -5.73 -30.76
C SER A 209 6.56 -6.60 -31.69
N GLU A 210 7.84 -6.80 -31.36
CA GLU A 210 8.77 -7.59 -32.16
C GLU A 210 8.45 -9.09 -32.07
N ALA A 211 8.26 -9.73 -33.23
CA ALA A 211 7.98 -11.15 -33.32
C ALA A 211 9.05 -12.00 -32.63
N VAL A 212 8.66 -13.09 -31.97
CA VAL A 212 9.50 -13.95 -31.13
C VAL A 212 9.96 -13.28 -29.83
N MET A 213 10.43 -12.03 -29.89
CA MET A 213 10.87 -11.31 -28.70
C MET A 213 9.71 -11.00 -27.77
N GLY A 214 8.57 -10.54 -28.29
CA GLY A 214 7.35 -10.28 -27.52
C GLY A 214 6.59 -11.52 -27.06
N ASP A 215 7.00 -12.72 -27.49
CA ASP A 215 6.33 -13.95 -27.13
C ASP A 215 6.66 -14.34 -25.69
N LEU A 216 5.61 -14.52 -24.88
CA LEU A 216 5.77 -15.05 -23.54
C LEU A 216 6.10 -16.55 -23.60
N TYR A 217 6.94 -17.01 -22.68
CA TYR A 217 7.28 -18.43 -22.56
C TYR A 217 6.12 -19.23 -21.95
N LEU A 218 6.10 -20.54 -22.23
CA LEU A 218 5.15 -21.45 -21.60
C LEU A 218 5.51 -21.63 -20.12
N GLU A 219 4.56 -21.38 -19.23
CA GLU A 219 4.72 -21.53 -17.78
C GLU A 219 3.59 -22.40 -17.22
N MET A 220 3.90 -23.17 -16.19
CA MET A 220 2.91 -23.90 -15.40
C MET A 220 3.07 -23.51 -13.94
N HIS A 221 1.95 -23.16 -13.29
CA HIS A 221 1.93 -22.84 -11.88
C HIS A 221 1.27 -23.97 -11.07
N GLU A 222 1.95 -24.47 -10.03
CA GLU A 222 1.37 -25.48 -9.13
C GLU A 222 0.43 -24.89 -8.08
N LYS A 223 0.71 -23.66 -7.63
CA LYS A 223 0.07 -23.04 -6.46
C LYS A 223 -0.59 -21.69 -6.76
N LYS A 224 -0.36 -21.15 -7.95
CA LYS A 224 -0.81 -19.81 -8.35
C LYS A 224 -1.96 -19.94 -9.32
N TRP A 225 -3.06 -19.29 -8.97
CA TRP A 225 -4.22 -19.14 -9.84
C TRP A 225 -4.21 -17.73 -10.42
N GLU A 226 -4.43 -17.62 -11.72
CA GLU A 226 -4.42 -16.35 -12.44
C GLU A 226 -5.65 -16.24 -13.33
N VAL A 227 -6.10 -15.01 -13.54
CA VAL A 227 -7.16 -14.69 -14.50
C VAL A 227 -6.59 -13.65 -15.45
N TYR A 228 -6.76 -13.91 -16.75
CA TYR A 228 -6.29 -13.03 -17.81
C TYR A 228 -7.47 -12.29 -18.42
N VAL A 229 -7.33 -10.96 -18.52
CA VAL A 229 -8.25 -10.10 -19.25
C VAL A 229 -7.45 -9.44 -20.38
N VAL A 230 -7.83 -9.72 -21.63
CA VAL A 230 -7.21 -9.08 -22.79
C VAL A 230 -7.81 -7.69 -22.96
N THR A 231 -6.99 -6.66 -22.77
CA THR A 231 -7.43 -5.26 -22.83
C THR A 231 -7.23 -4.62 -24.21
N ALA A 232 -6.21 -5.08 -24.96
CA ALA A 232 -5.90 -4.58 -26.29
C ALA A 232 -5.10 -5.63 -27.08
N LEU A 233 -5.08 -5.46 -28.40
CA LEU A 233 -4.13 -6.11 -29.30
C LEU A 233 -3.33 -5.00 -29.99
N ASP A 234 -2.00 -5.14 -29.98
CA ASP A 234 -1.14 -4.23 -30.73
C ASP A 234 -1.35 -4.45 -32.24
N PRO A 235 -1.80 -3.45 -33.00
CA PRO A 235 -2.06 -3.59 -34.43
C PRO A 235 -0.80 -3.69 -35.28
N GLU A 236 0.36 -3.24 -34.79
CA GLU A 236 1.65 -3.42 -35.45
C GLU A 236 2.13 -4.87 -35.29
N ALA A 237 1.99 -5.44 -34.09
CA ALA A 237 2.35 -6.83 -33.81
C ALA A 237 1.33 -7.83 -34.41
N TRP A 238 0.05 -7.48 -34.40
CA TRP A 238 -1.06 -8.31 -34.88
C TRP A 238 -1.94 -7.58 -35.90
N PRO A 239 -1.47 -7.33 -37.14
CA PRO A 239 -2.22 -6.58 -38.15
C PRO A 239 -3.56 -7.21 -38.55
N SER A 240 -3.72 -8.53 -38.34
CA SER A 240 -4.97 -9.25 -38.56
C SER A 240 -6.04 -8.97 -37.51
N GLY A 241 -5.69 -8.29 -36.40
CA GLY A 241 -6.54 -8.10 -35.23
C GLY A 241 -6.82 -9.39 -34.45
N THR A 242 -6.06 -10.48 -34.69
CA THR A 242 -6.24 -11.77 -34.01
C THR A 242 -4.99 -12.15 -33.23
N GLY A 243 -5.04 -12.01 -31.91
CA GLY A 243 -4.01 -12.53 -30.99
C GLY A 243 -4.21 -14.01 -30.64
N ARG A 244 -3.25 -14.59 -29.91
CA ARG A 244 -3.32 -15.99 -29.46
C ARG A 244 -2.85 -16.13 -28.01
N ILE A 245 -3.55 -16.97 -27.25
CA ILE A 245 -3.12 -17.49 -25.95
C ILE A 245 -3.04 -19.01 -26.07
N LEU A 246 -1.94 -19.59 -25.60
CA LEU A 246 -1.79 -21.04 -25.47
C LEU A 246 -2.08 -21.40 -24.02
N ALA A 247 -3.14 -22.17 -23.79
CA ALA A 247 -3.54 -22.60 -22.45
C ALA A 247 -3.95 -24.07 -22.46
N GLY A 248 -3.45 -24.82 -21.47
CA GLY A 248 -3.69 -26.24 -21.33
C GLY A 248 -2.68 -27.12 -22.09
N LEU A 249 -2.85 -28.43 -21.92
CA LEU A 249 -2.03 -29.44 -22.57
C LEU A 249 -2.69 -29.89 -23.88
N ASN A 250 -1.87 -30.26 -24.86
CA ASN A 250 -2.34 -30.84 -26.12
C ASN A 250 -2.89 -32.26 -25.86
N SER A 251 -4.17 -32.49 -26.20
CA SER A 251 -4.84 -33.78 -25.95
C SER A 251 -4.18 -34.94 -26.70
N GLU A 252 -3.75 -34.75 -27.95
CA GLU A 252 -3.08 -35.80 -28.73
C GLU A 252 -1.75 -36.21 -28.10
N VAL A 253 -1.05 -35.26 -27.46
CA VAL A 253 0.19 -35.56 -26.74
C VAL A 253 -0.12 -36.37 -25.48
N ILE A 254 -1.19 -36.03 -24.76
CA ILE A 254 -1.65 -36.80 -23.60
C ILE A 254 -1.99 -38.23 -24.02
N ASP A 255 -2.79 -38.41 -25.08
CA ASP A 255 -3.21 -39.72 -25.57
C ASP A 255 -2.01 -40.58 -25.96
N ARG A 256 -1.04 -40.01 -26.66
CA ARG A 256 0.20 -40.71 -27.03
C ARG A 256 1.01 -41.16 -25.80
N TYR A 257 1.05 -40.37 -24.74
CA TYR A 257 1.74 -40.74 -23.50
C TYR A 257 0.95 -41.80 -22.71
N LEU A 258 -0.38 -41.70 -22.69
CA LEU A 258 -1.27 -42.72 -22.11
C LEU A 258 -1.10 -44.07 -22.81
N ASP A 259 -1.09 -44.09 -24.15
CA ASP A 259 -0.89 -45.32 -24.92
C ASP A 259 0.46 -45.98 -24.63
N ARG A 260 1.50 -45.17 -24.41
CA ARG A 260 2.87 -45.67 -24.19
C ARG A 260 3.14 -46.10 -22.76
N PHE A 261 2.56 -45.40 -21.78
CA PHE A 261 2.95 -45.54 -20.36
C PHE A 261 1.78 -45.90 -19.42
N GLY A 262 0.55 -46.05 -19.95
CA GLY A 262 -0.64 -46.40 -19.20
C GLY A 262 -0.99 -45.37 -18.12
N GLU A 263 -1.62 -45.80 -17.02
CA GLU A 263 -2.00 -44.93 -15.89
C GLU A 263 -0.81 -44.23 -15.20
N SER A 264 0.43 -44.65 -15.48
CA SER A 264 1.65 -44.03 -14.96
C SER A 264 2.22 -42.93 -15.86
N TRP A 265 1.52 -42.54 -16.93
CA TRP A 265 1.98 -41.57 -17.94
C TRP A 265 2.45 -40.22 -17.40
N SER A 266 1.93 -39.77 -16.26
CA SER A 266 2.33 -38.50 -15.64
C SER A 266 3.70 -38.56 -14.96
N LYS A 267 4.23 -39.75 -14.65
CA LYS A 267 5.54 -39.89 -13.98
C LYS A 267 6.74 -39.67 -14.93
N PRO A 268 6.78 -40.24 -16.16
CA PRO A 268 7.83 -39.95 -17.12
C PRO A 268 7.84 -38.50 -17.61
N LEU A 269 6.67 -37.86 -17.70
CA LEU A 269 6.50 -36.49 -18.22
C LEU A 269 7.15 -35.41 -17.33
N LEU A 270 7.51 -35.76 -16.09
CA LEU A 270 8.20 -34.89 -15.13
C LEU A 270 9.71 -35.21 -15.01
N LEU A 271 10.20 -36.23 -15.74
CA LEU A 271 11.59 -36.71 -15.69
C LEU A 271 12.37 -36.50 -17.00
N ASP A 272 11.68 -36.19 -18.10
CA ASP A 272 12.24 -35.68 -19.36
C ASP A 272 12.33 -34.13 -19.30
#